data_AF-A0A352WL24-F1
#
_entry.id   AF-A0A352WL24-F1
#
_cell.length_a   1.000
_cell.length_b   1.000
_cell.length_c   1.000
_cell.angle_alpha   90.00
_cell.angle_beta   90.00
_cell.angle_gamma   90.00
#
_symmetry.space_group_name_H-M   'P 1'
#
loop_
_entity.id
_entity.type
_entity.pdbx_description
1 polymer ?
#
loop_
_entity_poly.entity_id
_entity_poly.type
_entity_poly.pdbx_seq_one_letter_code
_entity_poly.pdbx_strand_id
1 'polypeptide(L)'
;MTFKDTFSSVVKSVGDKTGTAIEVGKVKSKISKEKSVIKTDYEKIGRIMYKRYKNDGLNDEELNCLFSEIEACRENIEGYEEEIKRIKVED
;
A
#
# COMPACT_ATOMS: atom_id res chain seq x y z
N MET A 1 -21.40 -12.65 -8.37
CA MET A 1 -20.49 -13.42 -9.24
C MET A 1 -19.90 -12.48 -10.30
N THR A 2 -18.74 -11.84 -10.06
CA THR A 2 -17.82 -11.34 -11.12
C THR A 2 -16.52 -10.78 -10.51
N PHE A 3 -15.74 -11.64 -9.84
CA PHE A 3 -14.33 -11.35 -9.51
C PHE A 3 -13.47 -12.62 -9.60
N LYS A 4 -14.10 -13.81 -9.59
CA LYS A 4 -13.46 -15.11 -9.79
C LYS A 4 -13.25 -15.46 -11.28
N ASP A 5 -14.02 -14.88 -12.20
CA ASP A 5 -13.95 -15.23 -13.63
C ASP A 5 -12.75 -14.60 -14.36
N THR A 6 -12.16 -13.53 -13.84
CA THR A 6 -10.96 -12.91 -14.43
C THR A 6 -9.67 -13.64 -14.06
N PHE A 7 -9.72 -14.50 -13.03
CA PHE A 7 -8.58 -15.31 -12.58
C PHE A 7 -8.45 -16.64 -13.35
N SER A 8 -9.52 -17.10 -14.00
CA SER A 8 -9.54 -18.37 -14.74
C SER A 8 -8.83 -18.29 -16.11
N SER A 9 -8.53 -17.08 -16.58
CA SER A 9 -7.78 -16.85 -17.83
C SER A 9 -6.29 -16.58 -17.61
N VAL A 10 -5.71 -17.03 -16.48
CA VAL A 10 -4.26 -17.28 -16.38
C VAL A 10 -3.98 -18.54 -17.20
N VAL A 11 -4.10 -18.37 -18.51
CA VAL A 11 -3.87 -19.36 -19.55
C VAL A 11 -2.39 -19.72 -19.52
N LYS A 12 -2.12 -20.94 -19.06
CA LYS A 12 -1.12 -21.88 -19.60
C LYS A 12 0.16 -21.24 -20.17
N SER A 13 1.15 -21.18 -19.30
CA SER A 13 2.56 -21.53 -19.52
C SER A 13 3.32 -20.95 -20.73
N VAL A 14 4.53 -20.48 -20.42
CA VAL A 14 5.72 -20.38 -21.28
C VAL A 14 5.95 -19.01 -21.93
N GLY A 15 6.77 -18.21 -21.24
CA GLY A 15 7.74 -17.31 -21.83
C GLY A 15 7.43 -15.83 -21.67
N ASP A 16 8.00 -15.16 -20.66
CA ASP A 16 8.53 -13.79 -20.78
C ASP A 16 9.01 -13.28 -19.41
N LYS A 17 10.33 -13.22 -19.18
CA LYS A 17 10.92 -12.40 -18.10
C LYS A 17 10.39 -10.95 -18.15
N THR A 18 9.93 -10.52 -19.32
CA THR A 18 9.23 -9.25 -19.60
C THR A 18 7.88 -9.14 -18.87
N GLY A 19 7.08 -10.21 -18.82
CA GLY A 19 5.76 -10.24 -18.17
C GLY A 19 5.86 -10.09 -16.66
N THR A 20 6.73 -10.90 -16.04
CA THR A 20 7.06 -10.81 -14.61
C THR A 20 7.55 -9.41 -14.22
N ALA A 21 8.43 -8.81 -15.02
CA ALA A 21 8.94 -7.46 -14.76
C ALA A 21 7.81 -6.40 -14.78
N ILE A 22 6.83 -6.55 -15.68
CA ILE A 22 5.66 -5.67 -15.76
C ILE A 22 4.76 -5.85 -14.54
N GLU A 23 4.50 -7.09 -14.10
CA GLU A 23 3.68 -7.38 -12.93
C GLU A 23 4.32 -6.86 -11.63
N VAL A 24 5.61 -7.11 -11.43
CA VAL A 24 6.37 -6.53 -10.31
C VAL A 24 6.36 -5.01 -10.36
N GLY A 25 6.46 -4.41 -11.55
CA GLY A 25 6.37 -2.96 -11.75
C GLY A 25 5.04 -2.37 -11.32
N LYS A 26 3.92 -3.04 -11.63
CA LYS A 26 2.57 -2.64 -11.20
C LYS A 26 2.43 -2.70 -9.68
N VAL A 27 2.88 -3.79 -9.06
CA VAL A 27 2.82 -3.96 -7.59
C VAL A 27 3.71 -2.91 -6.90
N LYS A 28 4.91 -2.65 -7.42
CA LYS A 28 5.77 -1.55 -6.93
C LYS A 28 5.10 -0.18 -7.02
N SER A 29 4.35 0.09 -8.08
CA SER A 29 3.62 1.35 -8.22
C SER A 29 2.56 1.51 -7.12
N LYS A 30 1.85 0.43 -6.75
CA LYS A 30 0.94 0.41 -5.60
C LYS A 30 1.69 0.70 -4.30
N ILE A 31 2.81 0.02 -4.05
CA ILE A 31 3.66 0.26 -2.86
C ILE A 31 4.10 1.74 -2.79
N SER A 32 4.52 2.34 -3.89
CA SER A 32 4.91 3.75 -3.93
C SER A 32 3.74 4.69 -3.60
N LYS A 33 2.51 4.36 -4.01
CA LYS A 33 1.31 5.12 -3.65
C LYS A 33 1.03 5.01 -2.14
N GLU A 34 1.01 3.81 -1.58
CA GLU A 34 0.82 3.59 -0.14
C GLU A 34 1.88 4.35 0.69
N LYS A 35 3.15 4.31 0.26
CA LYS A 35 4.23 5.08 0.91
C LYS A 35 4.00 6.60 0.85
N SER A 36 3.41 7.10 -0.22
CA SER A 36 3.05 8.52 -0.35
C SER A 36 1.88 8.91 0.56
N VAL A 37 0.91 8.00 0.75
CA VAL A 37 -0.21 8.19 1.68
C VAL A 37 0.34 8.28 3.11
N ILE A 38 1.13 7.30 3.54
CA ILE A 38 1.79 7.30 4.87
C ILE A 38 2.57 8.59 5.12
N LYS A 39 3.34 9.06 4.13
CA LYS A 39 4.08 10.33 4.25
C LYS A 39 3.14 11.51 4.50
N THR A 40 2.05 11.57 3.74
CA THR A 40 1.04 12.63 3.87
C THR A 40 0.38 12.59 5.24
N ASP A 41 0.10 11.40 5.77
CA ASP A 41 -0.53 11.24 7.08
C ASP A 41 0.42 11.64 8.22
N TYR A 42 1.71 11.31 8.11
CA TYR A 42 2.72 11.86 9.03
C TYR A 42 2.81 13.38 8.98
N GLU A 43 2.71 14.00 7.80
CA GLU A 43 2.67 15.47 7.69
C GLU A 43 1.40 16.06 8.35
N LYS A 44 0.25 15.38 8.23
CA LYS A 44 -1.00 15.77 8.93
C LYS A 44 -0.83 15.65 10.44
N ILE A 45 -0.27 14.53 10.93
CA ILE A 45 0.03 14.32 12.37
C ILE A 45 0.93 15.44 12.88
N GLY A 46 2.02 15.76 12.18
CA GLY A 46 2.92 16.85 12.56
C GLY A 46 2.23 18.21 12.65
N ARG A 47 1.33 18.52 11.70
CA ARG A 47 0.50 19.74 11.73
C ARG A 47 -0.45 19.75 12.93
N ILE A 48 -1.08 18.62 13.23
CA ILE A 48 -1.98 18.46 14.37
C ILE A 48 -1.23 18.65 15.69
N MET A 49 -0.05 18.03 15.84
CA MET A 49 0.80 18.18 17.02
C MET A 49 1.30 19.62 17.20
N TYR A 50 1.64 20.31 16.12
CA TYR A 50 2.00 21.72 16.18
C TYR A 50 0.82 22.62 16.59
N LYS A 51 -0.40 22.33 16.10
CA LYS A 51 -1.62 23.02 16.55
C LYS A 51 -1.85 22.81 18.03
N ARG A 52 -1.70 21.57 18.54
CA ARG A 52 -1.78 21.24 19.98
C ARG A 52 -0.84 22.11 20.81
N TYR A 53 0.42 22.24 20.38
CA TYR A 53 1.38 23.07 21.07
C TYR A 53 0.98 24.56 21.11
N LYS A 54 0.30 25.05 20.06
CA LYS A 54 -0.09 26.45 19.88
C LYS A 54 -1.43 26.84 20.51
N ASN A 55 -2.40 25.94 20.60
CA ASN A 55 -3.74 26.19 21.12
C ASN A 55 -4.37 24.84 21.51
N ASP A 56 -4.87 24.75 22.73
CA ASP A 56 -5.24 23.53 23.45
C ASP A 56 -6.55 22.89 22.96
N GLY A 57 -6.59 22.54 21.67
CA GLY A 57 -7.75 21.94 21.01
C GLY A 57 -7.28 20.85 20.06
N LEU A 58 -7.34 19.62 20.53
CA LEU A 58 -7.00 18.43 19.77
C LEU A 58 -8.12 17.42 19.94
N ASN A 59 -8.67 16.92 18.83
CA ASN A 59 -9.49 15.72 18.87
C ASN A 59 -8.56 14.52 18.63
N ASP A 60 -8.34 13.70 19.66
CA ASP A 60 -7.53 12.48 19.56
C ASP A 60 -8.12 11.49 18.52
N GLU A 61 -9.39 11.63 18.16
CA GLU A 61 -10.06 10.84 17.13
C GLU A 61 -9.44 11.05 15.73
N GLU A 62 -9.09 12.29 15.36
CA GLU A 62 -8.39 12.55 14.08
C GLU A 62 -7.01 11.90 14.05
N LEU A 63 -6.28 11.91 15.18
CA LEU A 63 -4.97 11.24 15.28
C LEU A 63 -5.12 9.73 15.20
N ASN A 64 -6.11 9.16 15.90
CA ASN A 64 -6.37 7.72 15.87
C ASN A 64 -6.77 7.22 14.48
N CYS A 65 -7.58 7.99 13.73
CA CYS A 65 -7.87 7.68 12.33
C CYS A 65 -6.59 7.66 11.48
N LEU A 66 -5.73 8.67 11.62
CA LEU A 66 -4.46 8.73 10.86
C LEU A 66 -3.51 7.58 11.23
N PHE A 67 -3.47 7.17 12.51
CA PHE A 67 -2.67 6.01 12.92
C PHE A 67 -3.21 4.71 12.33
N SER A 68 -4.53 4.53 12.31
CA SER A 68 -5.15 3.35 11.70
C SER A 68 -4.92 3.31 10.18
N GLU A 69 -4.97 4.45 9.49
CA GLU A 69 -4.67 4.54 8.06
C GLU A 69 -3.21 4.16 7.78
N ILE A 70 -2.26 4.66 8.59
CA ILE A 70 -0.84 4.32 8.45
C ILE A 70 -0.59 2.82 8.64
N GLU A 71 -1.20 2.20 9.65
CA GLU A 71 -1.06 0.76 9.90
C GLU A 71 -1.66 -0.07 8.76
N ALA A 72 -2.86 0.28 8.27
CA ALA A 72 -3.48 -0.39 7.12
C ALA A 72 -2.61 -0.27 5.85
N CYS A 73 -2.04 0.91 5.58
CA CYS A 73 -1.11 1.10 4.47
C CYS A 73 0.16 0.26 4.63
N ARG A 74 0.66 0.08 5.87
CA ARG A 74 1.83 -0.77 6.15
C ARG A 74 1.53 -2.25 5.90
N GLU A 75 0.40 -2.76 6.37
CA GLU A 75 -0.04 -4.13 6.10
C GLU A 75 -0.20 -4.38 4.59
N ASN A 76 -0.79 -3.41 3.86
CA ASN A 76 -0.89 -3.49 2.39
C ASN A 76 0.48 -3.55 1.72
N ILE A 77 1.44 -2.72 2.17
CA ILE A 77 2.81 -2.74 1.64
C ILE A 77 3.47 -4.10 1.89
N GLU A 78 3.34 -4.66 3.09
CA GLU A 78 3.90 -5.97 3.42
C GLU A 78 3.30 -7.07 2.54
N GLY A 79 1.98 -7.08 2.36
CA GLY A 79 1.30 -8.01 1.45
C GLY A 79 1.75 -7.87 -0.01
N TYR A 80 1.95 -6.65 -0.49
CA TYR A 80 2.49 -6.39 -1.83
C TYR A 80 3.96 -6.81 -1.96
N GLU A 81 4.78 -6.63 -0.92
CA GLU A 81 6.17 -7.08 -0.93
C GLU A 81 6.28 -8.61 -0.91
N GLU A 82 5.39 -9.30 -0.19
CA GLU A 82 5.28 -10.76 -0.27
C GLU A 82 4.81 -11.25 -1.64
N GLU A 83 3.85 -10.58 -2.27
CA GLU A 83 3.39 -10.91 -3.61
C GLU A 83 4.53 -10.78 -4.63
N ILE A 84 5.35 -9.72 -4.54
CA ILE A 84 6.56 -9.59 -5.34
C ILE A 84 7.55 -10.73 -5.07
N LYS A 85 7.72 -11.17 -3.81
CA LYS A 85 8.60 -12.30 -3.48
C LYS A 85 8.08 -13.60 -4.10
N ARG A 86 6.78 -13.88 -4.03
CA ARG A 86 6.15 -15.07 -4.65
C ARG A 86 6.36 -15.07 -6.17
N ILE A 87 6.03 -13.97 -6.84
CA ILE A 87 6.22 -13.79 -8.29
C ILE A 87 7.68 -14.02 -8.71
N LYS A 88 8.66 -13.58 -7.89
CA LYS A 88 10.09 -13.76 -8.18
C LYS A 88 10.65 -15.16 -7.88
N VAL A 89 9.97 -15.96 -7.06
CA VAL A 89 10.38 -17.34 -6.71
C VAL A 89 9.80 -18.35 -7.71
N GLU A 90 8.72 -17.99 -8.40
CA GLU A 90 8.10 -18.79 -9.47
C GLU A 90 8.77 -18.61 -10.85
N ASP A 91 9.75 -17.70 -10.98
CA ASP A 91 10.66 -17.49 -12.13
C ASP A 91 12.00 -18.24 -11.98
#